data_AF-A0A5B2VRM8-F1
#
_entry.id   AF-A0A5B2VRM8-F1
#
_cell.length_a   1.000
_cell.length_b   1.000
_cell.length_c   1.000
_cell.angle_alpha   90.00
_cell.angle_beta   90.00
_cell.angle_gamma   90.00
#
_symmetry.space_group_name_H-M   'P 1'
#
loop_
_entity.id
_entity.type
_entity.pdbx_description
1 polymer ?
#
loop_
_entity_poly.entity_id
_entity_poly.type
_entity_poly.pdbx_seq_one_letter_code
_entity_poly.pdbx_strand_id
1 'polypeptide(L)'
;MAILQGKIVETGQTVDIQVPTARMPELPAFEDISDDDQIAAWDQSDNKTKHMTVSQLRSKISGDSVPETPVLSGADMEIRIPAALVGQKRIDVPALAGYAYSLTRRGIGRLATDEFNILSTGGFELAKADDQFYEGDLFFAHIYELEGGSTEVPGSGGNSAPSLITGIKTVNINTTLVTGDMGKLINIAGNNLKIVLTLPELSAIPENTVIPIETMVNNQFQTTITTQGGQFIYFRGTGLSKVYMGRGEVLWVMNGADGWYVINAYGNYLDVGQPIMGYTTVLNTLPAEGQLVNRDAYPRLWEFAQSAGAALIQDSLWQSDAVTYRGCFGTGDGAVTFRIPDLRGTFPRFQDRGRALEKNPRTYNNPGGYQADLVGPHNHPFDIPTQQGQSDNANDRTVMVPGTTHGNTGNTGTGIGLETTVKNTAFIALIKV
;
A
#
# COMPACT_ATOMS: atom_id res chain seq x y z
N MET A 1 -41.99 -27.91 -53.98
CA MET A 1 -43.31 -27.66 -53.36
C MET A 1 -43.86 -28.99 -52.91
N ALA A 2 -44.22 -29.12 -51.63
CA ALA A 2 -44.90 -30.32 -51.15
C ALA A 2 -46.37 -29.96 -50.91
N ILE A 3 -47.29 -30.69 -51.56
CA ILE A 3 -48.72 -30.57 -51.31
C ILE A 3 -49.04 -31.64 -50.26
N LEU A 4 -49.52 -31.22 -49.09
CA LEU A 4 -49.99 -32.14 -48.07
C LEU A 4 -51.50 -32.25 -48.19
N GLN A 5 -51.99 -33.44 -48.51
CA GLN A 5 -53.42 -33.70 -48.64
C GLN A 5 -53.98 -34.19 -47.29
N GLY A 6 -54.99 -33.49 -46.78
CA GLY A 6 -55.68 -33.83 -45.54
C GLY A 6 -57.18 -33.95 -45.75
N LYS A 7 -57.87 -34.64 -44.84
CA LYS A 7 -59.33 -34.77 -44.84
C LYS A 7 -59.89 -34.16 -43.56
N ILE A 8 -60.87 -33.26 -43.67
CA ILE A 8 -61.55 -32.70 -42.50
C ILE A 8 -62.42 -33.79 -41.88
N VAL A 9 -62.17 -34.12 -40.61
CA VAL A 9 -62.71 -35.32 -39.95
C VAL A 9 -64.24 -35.27 -39.79
N GLU A 10 -64.83 -34.09 -39.61
CA GLU A 10 -66.28 -33.94 -39.40
C GLU A 10 -67.10 -33.90 -40.71
N THR A 11 -66.54 -33.39 -41.80
CA THR A 11 -67.28 -33.20 -43.08
C THR A 11 -66.83 -34.16 -44.18
N GLY A 12 -65.71 -34.85 -44.00
CA GLY A 12 -65.15 -35.81 -44.97
C GLY A 12 -64.63 -35.17 -46.25
N GLN A 13 -64.49 -33.84 -46.31
CA GLN A 13 -64.00 -33.13 -47.49
C GLN A 13 -62.47 -33.15 -47.54
N THR A 14 -61.90 -33.44 -48.71
CA THR A 14 -60.44 -33.43 -48.92
C THR A 14 -59.97 -32.00 -49.20
N VAL A 15 -58.91 -31.57 -48.50
CA VAL A 15 -58.31 -30.24 -48.66
C VAL A 15 -56.84 -30.39 -48.97
N ASP A 16 -56.41 -29.72 -50.05
CA ASP A 16 -55.02 -29.60 -50.45
C ASP A 16 -54.44 -28.34 -49.85
N ILE A 17 -53.56 -28.48 -48.85
CA ILE A 17 -52.88 -27.33 -48.26
C ILE A 17 -51.54 -27.15 -48.97
N GLN A 18 -51.45 -26.09 -49.78
CA GLN A 18 -50.18 -25.63 -50.33
C GLN A 18 -49.39 -24.96 -49.21
N VAL A 19 -48.40 -25.67 -48.66
CA VAL A 19 -47.46 -25.06 -47.72
C VAL A 19 -46.33 -24.43 -48.55
N PRO A 20 -46.13 -23.10 -48.52
CA PRO A 20 -44.96 -22.52 -49.13
C PRO A 20 -43.76 -23.11 -48.39
N THR A 21 -42.88 -23.78 -49.13
CA THR A 21 -41.58 -24.19 -48.61
C THR A 21 -40.93 -22.95 -48.03
N ALA A 22 -40.83 -22.88 -46.71
CA ALA A 22 -39.97 -21.93 -46.02
C ALA A 22 -38.52 -22.28 -46.39
N ARG A 23 -38.09 -21.81 -47.56
CA ARG A 23 -36.71 -21.35 -47.67
C ARG A 23 -36.68 -20.13 -46.75
N MET A 24 -35.74 -20.11 -45.81
CA MET A 24 -35.31 -18.84 -45.24
C MET A 24 -35.21 -17.86 -46.42
N PRO A 25 -35.71 -16.62 -46.31
CA PRO A 25 -35.31 -15.60 -47.26
C PRO A 25 -33.78 -15.68 -47.25
N GLU A 26 -33.17 -16.03 -48.39
CA GLU A 26 -31.79 -15.63 -48.60
C GLU A 26 -31.80 -14.14 -48.27
N LEU A 27 -31.05 -13.77 -47.23
CA LEU A 27 -30.88 -12.38 -46.85
C LEU A 27 -30.64 -11.62 -48.16
N PRO A 28 -31.38 -10.52 -48.41
CA PRO A 28 -31.14 -9.72 -49.60
C PRO A 28 -29.64 -9.46 -49.69
N ALA A 29 -29.07 -9.60 -50.90
CA ALA A 29 -27.69 -9.22 -51.13
C ALA A 29 -27.51 -7.82 -50.53
N PHE A 30 -26.52 -7.65 -49.65
CA PHE A 30 -26.29 -6.39 -48.93
C PHE A 30 -25.90 -5.29 -49.94
N GLU A 31 -26.88 -4.69 -50.62
CA GLU A 31 -26.69 -3.49 -51.47
C GLU A 31 -26.57 -2.21 -50.63
N ASP A 32 -26.98 -2.27 -49.35
CA ASP A 32 -27.00 -1.14 -48.40
C ASP A 32 -25.71 -0.98 -47.58
N ILE A 33 -24.66 -1.75 -47.88
CA ILE A 33 -23.33 -1.57 -47.27
C ILE A 33 -22.37 -1.13 -48.37
N SER A 34 -22.17 0.18 -48.45
CA SER A 34 -21.14 0.84 -49.24
C SER A 34 -19.82 0.88 -48.46
N ASP A 35 -18.72 1.02 -49.19
CA ASP A 35 -17.38 1.11 -48.61
C ASP A 35 -17.18 2.30 -47.65
N ASP A 36 -18.06 3.31 -47.74
CA ASP A 36 -18.05 4.52 -46.91
C ASP A 36 -18.93 4.41 -45.64
N ASP A 37 -19.73 3.36 -45.51
CA ASP A 37 -20.63 3.21 -44.37
C ASP A 37 -19.85 2.99 -43.07
N GLN A 38 -20.24 3.73 -42.03
CA GLN A 38 -19.54 3.74 -40.75
C GLN A 38 -20.07 2.65 -39.81
N ILE A 39 -19.18 1.77 -39.38
CA ILE A 39 -19.45 0.74 -38.38
C ILE A 39 -18.75 1.14 -37.08
N ALA A 40 -19.50 1.11 -35.97
CA ALA A 40 -18.93 1.30 -34.65
C ALA A 40 -18.21 0.02 -34.20
N ALA A 41 -16.89 0.09 -34.05
CA ALA A 41 -16.07 -1.00 -33.53
C ALA A 41 -15.41 -0.59 -32.21
N TRP A 42 -15.19 -1.56 -31.32
CA TRP A 42 -14.44 -1.32 -30.10
C TRP A 42 -12.95 -1.44 -30.39
N ASP A 43 -12.21 -0.35 -30.17
CA ASP A 43 -10.76 -0.34 -30.27
C ASP A 43 -10.18 -0.70 -28.89
N GLN A 44 -9.58 -1.88 -28.80
CA GLN A 44 -8.99 -2.40 -27.57
C GLN A 44 -7.80 -1.55 -27.08
N SER A 45 -7.10 -0.86 -27.99
CA SER A 45 -5.91 -0.07 -27.64
C SER A 45 -6.26 1.23 -26.90
N ASP A 46 -7.35 1.87 -27.32
CA ASP A 46 -7.81 3.14 -26.74
C ASP A 46 -9.02 2.98 -25.80
N ASN A 47 -9.48 1.74 -25.60
CA ASN A 47 -10.66 1.35 -24.81
C ASN A 47 -11.89 2.25 -25.07
N LYS A 48 -12.12 2.57 -26.34
CA LYS A 48 -13.21 3.44 -26.79
C LYS A 48 -13.83 2.89 -28.07
N THR A 49 -15.12 3.18 -28.26
CA THR A 49 -15.81 2.91 -29.52
C THR A 49 -15.38 3.95 -30.55
N LYS A 50 -14.87 3.49 -31.69
CA LYS A 50 -14.55 4.35 -32.85
C LYS A 50 -15.38 3.90 -34.05
N HIS A 51 -15.73 4.85 -34.90
CA HIS A 51 -16.38 4.59 -36.17
C HIS A 51 -15.31 4.36 -37.24
N MET A 52 -15.36 3.24 -37.93
CA MET A 52 -14.50 2.93 -39.08
C MET A 52 -15.37 2.59 -40.29
N THR A 53 -14.90 2.88 -41.50
CA THR A 53 -15.67 2.58 -42.71
C THR A 53 -15.59 1.09 -43.06
N VAL A 54 -16.56 0.59 -43.82
CA VAL A 54 -16.56 -0.81 -44.30
C VAL A 54 -15.31 -1.12 -45.14
N SER A 55 -14.81 -0.15 -45.91
CA SER A 55 -13.54 -0.27 -46.63
C SER A 55 -12.36 -0.48 -45.67
N GLN A 56 -12.30 0.29 -44.58
CA GLN A 56 -11.26 0.13 -43.56
C GLN A 56 -11.37 -1.22 -42.85
N LEU A 57 -12.60 -1.69 -42.59
CA LEU A 57 -12.84 -2.99 -41.98
C LEU A 57 -12.41 -4.13 -42.93
N ARG A 58 -12.75 -4.01 -44.22
CA ARG A 58 -12.37 -4.97 -45.26
C ARG A 58 -10.85 -5.02 -45.39
N SER A 59 -10.17 -3.87 -45.45
CA SER A 59 -8.70 -3.78 -45.49
C SER A 59 -8.04 -4.40 -44.24
N LYS A 60 -8.70 -4.34 -43.07
CA LYS A 60 -8.23 -4.98 -41.83
C LYS A 60 -8.47 -6.50 -41.79
N ILE A 61 -9.50 -7.01 -42.46
CA ILE A 61 -9.87 -8.43 -42.50
C ILE A 61 -9.18 -9.18 -43.66
N SER A 62 -9.08 -8.53 -44.81
CA SER A 62 -8.40 -8.99 -46.00
C SER A 62 -7.37 -7.94 -46.38
N GLY A 63 -6.12 -8.14 -45.97
CA GLY A 63 -5.03 -7.23 -46.37
C GLY A 63 -5.00 -7.04 -47.89
N ASP A 64 -4.95 -5.80 -48.35
CA ASP A 64 -5.05 -5.40 -49.77
C ASP A 64 -3.77 -5.67 -50.59
N SER A 65 -3.04 -6.75 -50.32
CA SER A 65 -1.92 -7.16 -51.16
C SER A 65 -1.97 -8.65 -51.47
N VAL A 66 -1.56 -9.00 -52.69
CA VAL A 66 -1.35 -10.39 -53.10
C VAL A 66 -0.37 -11.01 -52.10
N PRO A 67 -0.75 -12.05 -51.34
CA PRO A 67 0.13 -12.64 -50.35
C PRO A 67 1.26 -13.36 -51.08
N GLU A 68 2.47 -12.82 -51.05
CA GLU A 68 3.66 -13.65 -51.28
C GLU A 68 4.17 -14.13 -49.93
N THR A 69 4.35 -15.45 -49.81
CA THR A 69 4.95 -16.09 -48.65
C THR A 69 6.43 -15.71 -48.58
N PRO A 70 6.88 -14.92 -47.60
CA PRO A 70 8.30 -14.60 -47.47
C PRO A 70 9.08 -15.90 -47.17
N VAL A 71 10.18 -16.14 -47.89
CA VAL A 71 11.09 -17.24 -47.54
C VAL A 71 11.93 -16.79 -46.36
N LEU A 72 11.66 -17.37 -45.18
CA LEU A 72 12.43 -17.13 -43.96
C LEU A 72 13.84 -17.72 -44.13
N SER A 73 14.87 -16.87 -44.06
CA SER A 73 16.26 -17.29 -43.98
C SER A 73 16.91 -16.71 -42.72
N GLY A 74 16.54 -17.27 -41.55
CA GLY A 74 17.06 -16.80 -40.26
C GLY A 74 16.33 -15.56 -39.73
N ALA A 75 17.06 -14.50 -39.37
CA ALA A 75 16.52 -13.27 -38.78
C ALA A 75 16.09 -12.19 -39.81
N ASP A 76 16.22 -12.49 -41.11
CA ASP A 76 16.00 -11.54 -42.20
C ASP A 76 14.83 -11.99 -43.09
N MET A 77 14.00 -11.04 -43.50
CA MET A 77 12.91 -11.27 -44.46
C MET A 77 13.30 -10.77 -45.84
N GLU A 78 13.39 -11.68 -46.80
CA GLU A 78 13.63 -11.34 -48.22
C GLU A 78 12.32 -10.90 -48.88
N ILE A 79 12.34 -9.73 -49.52
CA ILE A 79 11.20 -9.09 -50.18
C ILE A 79 11.59 -8.82 -51.62
N ARG A 80 10.99 -9.57 -52.55
CA ARG A 80 11.17 -9.38 -53.98
C ARG A 80 10.11 -8.41 -54.50
N ILE A 81 10.51 -7.40 -55.27
CA ILE A 81 9.53 -6.47 -55.84
C ILE A 81 8.78 -7.13 -57.00
N PRO A 82 7.44 -7.20 -56.95
CA PRO A 82 6.63 -7.68 -58.07
C PRO A 82 6.70 -6.73 -59.26
N ALA A 83 6.59 -7.27 -60.48
CA ALA A 83 6.59 -6.47 -61.71
C ALA A 83 5.52 -5.36 -61.72
N ALA A 84 4.39 -5.56 -61.02
CA ALA A 84 3.31 -4.58 -60.91
C ALA A 84 3.66 -3.33 -60.07
N LEU A 85 4.69 -3.41 -59.23
CA LEU A 85 5.14 -2.30 -58.38
C LEU A 85 6.36 -1.58 -58.95
N VAL A 86 6.88 -1.98 -60.11
CA VAL A 86 7.98 -1.28 -60.79
C VAL A 86 7.53 0.15 -61.14
N GLY A 87 8.36 1.13 -60.81
CA GLY A 87 8.05 2.56 -60.92
C GLY A 87 7.27 3.15 -59.74
N GLN A 88 6.84 2.32 -58.78
CA GLN A 88 6.23 2.79 -57.53
C GLN A 88 7.28 2.94 -56.42
N LYS A 89 6.86 3.44 -55.27
CA LYS A 89 7.73 3.68 -54.10
C LYS A 89 7.32 2.92 -52.85
N ARG A 90 6.12 2.35 -52.81
CA ARG A 90 5.52 1.75 -51.63
C ARG A 90 5.22 0.28 -51.86
N ILE A 91 5.54 -0.55 -50.88
CA ILE A 91 5.14 -1.95 -50.83
C ILE A 91 4.58 -2.28 -49.45
N ASP A 92 3.39 -2.87 -49.42
CA ASP A 92 2.74 -3.34 -48.21
C ASP A 92 3.07 -4.82 -47.99
N VAL A 93 3.72 -5.12 -46.87
CA VAL A 93 4.12 -6.48 -46.46
C VAL A 93 3.54 -6.73 -45.08
N PRO A 94 2.31 -7.25 -44.98
CA PRO A 94 1.60 -7.41 -43.70
C PRO A 94 2.36 -8.24 -42.67
N ALA A 95 3.22 -9.17 -43.11
CA ALA A 95 4.08 -9.97 -42.23
C ALA A 95 5.09 -9.13 -41.42
N LEU A 96 5.37 -7.89 -41.85
CA LEU A 96 6.22 -6.93 -41.13
C LEU A 96 5.41 -5.96 -40.26
N ALA A 97 4.08 -6.10 -40.18
CA ALA A 97 3.26 -5.23 -39.36
C ALA A 97 3.68 -5.32 -37.89
N GLY A 98 3.94 -4.16 -37.27
CA GLY A 98 4.35 -4.06 -35.86
C GLY A 98 5.82 -4.39 -35.58
N TYR A 99 6.60 -4.82 -36.57
CA TYR A 99 8.03 -5.06 -36.41
C TYR A 99 8.86 -3.80 -36.73
N ALA A 100 9.89 -3.55 -35.93
CA ALA A 100 10.96 -2.63 -36.32
C ALA A 100 12.02 -3.39 -37.12
N TYR A 101 12.52 -2.79 -38.20
CA TYR A 101 13.51 -3.42 -39.05
C TYR A 101 14.38 -2.39 -39.79
N SER A 102 15.54 -2.83 -40.26
CA SER A 102 16.38 -2.04 -41.17
C SER A 102 16.32 -2.67 -42.54
N LEU A 103 16.38 -1.83 -43.56
CA LEU A 103 16.18 -2.26 -44.92
C LEU A 103 17.51 -2.26 -45.67
N THR A 104 17.83 -3.36 -46.34
CA THR A 104 19.00 -3.48 -47.22
C THR A 104 18.51 -3.74 -48.63
N ARG A 105 18.93 -2.93 -49.59
CA ARG A 105 18.64 -3.14 -51.02
C ARG A 105 19.83 -3.84 -51.67
N ARG A 106 19.58 -4.97 -52.34
CA ARG A 106 20.63 -5.75 -53.00
C ARG A 106 21.39 -4.89 -54.02
N GLY A 107 22.72 -4.81 -53.88
CA GLY A 107 23.60 -4.03 -54.75
C GLY A 107 23.90 -2.61 -54.26
N ILE A 108 23.04 -2.02 -53.41
CA ILE A 108 23.23 -0.68 -52.83
C ILE A 108 23.67 -0.76 -51.36
N GLY A 109 23.26 -1.83 -50.65
CA GLY A 109 23.58 -2.04 -49.25
C GLY A 109 22.47 -1.57 -48.31
N ARG A 110 22.82 -1.38 -47.03
CA ARG A 110 21.86 -0.97 -45.99
C ARG A 110 21.43 0.47 -46.25
N LEU A 111 20.12 0.68 -46.34
CA LEU A 111 19.52 2.00 -46.48
C LEU A 111 19.55 2.73 -45.13
N ALA A 112 19.82 4.03 -45.18
CA ALA A 112 19.74 4.90 -44.03
C ALA A 112 18.26 5.17 -43.65
N THR A 113 18.04 5.56 -42.40
CA THR A 113 16.69 5.73 -41.81
C THR A 113 15.88 6.87 -42.43
N ASP A 114 16.51 7.76 -43.18
CA ASP A 114 15.88 8.85 -43.93
C ASP A 114 15.60 8.48 -45.40
N GLU A 115 16.03 7.30 -45.86
CA GLU A 115 15.84 6.83 -47.24
C GLU A 115 14.54 6.02 -47.40
N PHE A 116 13.92 5.57 -46.31
CA PHE A 116 12.67 4.82 -46.32
C PHE A 116 11.83 5.09 -45.06
N ASN A 117 10.52 4.94 -45.19
CA ASN A 117 9.55 5.00 -44.10
C ASN A 117 8.96 3.60 -43.86
N ILE A 118 8.85 3.20 -42.59
CA ILE A 118 8.17 1.95 -42.21
C ILE A 118 6.67 2.21 -42.10
N LEU A 119 5.86 1.35 -42.70
CA LEU A 119 4.41 1.44 -42.69
C LEU A 119 3.86 0.73 -41.44
N SER A 120 2.95 1.37 -40.74
CA SER A 120 2.27 0.79 -39.56
C SER A 120 1.44 -0.45 -39.90
N THR A 121 1.02 -0.60 -41.16
CA THR A 121 0.33 -1.77 -41.72
C THR A 121 1.26 -2.92 -42.13
N GLY A 122 2.58 -2.74 -41.98
CA GLY A 122 3.61 -3.65 -42.46
C GLY A 122 4.06 -3.31 -43.88
N GLY A 123 5.37 -3.35 -44.14
CA GLY A 123 5.99 -2.91 -45.39
C GLY A 123 6.60 -1.51 -45.30
N PHE A 124 7.10 -0.98 -46.41
CA PHE A 124 7.88 0.26 -46.42
C PHE A 124 7.63 1.11 -47.68
N GLU A 125 7.99 2.38 -47.59
CA GLU A 125 7.96 3.35 -48.69
C GLU A 125 9.33 4.04 -48.85
N LEU A 126 9.85 4.14 -50.07
CA LEU A 126 11.09 4.86 -50.36
C LEU A 126 10.87 6.38 -50.28
N ALA A 127 11.64 7.06 -49.43
CA ALA A 127 11.42 8.45 -49.07
C ALA A 127 12.12 9.46 -50.02
N LYS A 128 13.09 9.02 -50.82
CA LYS A 128 13.83 9.89 -51.74
C LYS A 128 12.99 10.27 -52.98
N ALA A 129 13.06 11.54 -53.37
CA ALA A 129 12.24 12.12 -54.44
C ALA A 129 12.40 11.41 -55.81
N ASP A 130 13.59 10.92 -56.13
CA ASP A 130 13.89 10.24 -57.40
C ASP A 130 14.11 8.72 -57.27
N ASP A 131 13.87 8.14 -56.09
CA ASP A 131 13.98 6.69 -55.90
C ASP A 131 12.64 6.00 -56.16
N GLN A 132 12.71 4.85 -56.81
CA GLN A 132 11.58 4.01 -57.22
C GLN A 132 12.05 2.55 -57.30
N PHE A 133 11.08 1.63 -57.30
CA PHE A 133 11.39 0.23 -57.54
C PHE A 133 11.70 -0.04 -59.00
N TYR A 134 12.75 -0.80 -59.26
CA TYR A 134 13.16 -1.29 -60.56
C TYR A 134 12.87 -2.78 -60.70
N GLU A 135 12.79 -3.24 -61.95
CA GLU A 135 12.60 -4.65 -62.24
C GLU A 135 13.72 -5.51 -61.66
N GLY A 136 13.37 -6.52 -60.87
CA GLY A 136 14.32 -7.42 -60.23
C GLY A 136 14.93 -6.91 -58.92
N ASP A 137 14.43 -5.80 -58.37
CA ASP A 137 14.82 -5.33 -57.04
C ASP A 137 14.54 -6.36 -55.94
N LEU A 138 15.49 -6.46 -55.02
CA LEU A 138 15.41 -7.33 -53.86
C LEU A 138 15.80 -6.55 -52.60
N PHE A 139 14.94 -6.61 -51.61
CA PHE A 139 15.13 -6.00 -50.31
C PHE A 139 15.23 -7.06 -49.21
N PHE A 140 16.05 -6.79 -48.21
CA PHE A 140 16.15 -7.58 -46.99
C PHE A 140 15.73 -6.71 -45.81
N ALA A 141 14.66 -7.09 -45.14
CA ALA A 141 14.24 -6.49 -43.89
C ALA A 141 14.90 -7.25 -42.73
N HIS A 142 15.91 -6.64 -42.13
CA HIS A 142 16.58 -7.13 -40.94
C HIS A 142 15.77 -6.71 -39.72
N ILE A 143 14.99 -7.62 -39.15
CA ILE A 143 14.11 -7.32 -38.01
C ILE A 143 14.99 -7.14 -36.76
N TYR A 144 14.76 -6.06 -36.04
CA TYR A 144 15.43 -5.79 -34.77
C TYR A 144 14.46 -5.13 -33.80
N GLU A 145 14.70 -5.28 -32.51
CA GLU A 145 13.91 -4.59 -31.49
C GLU A 145 14.60 -3.26 -31.14
N LEU A 146 13.84 -2.18 -31.10
CA LEU A 146 14.33 -0.89 -30.60
C LEU A 146 14.38 -0.94 -29.08
N GLU A 147 15.58 -1.03 -28.50
CA GLU A 147 15.79 -0.75 -27.08
C GLU A 147 15.48 0.74 -26.83
N GLY A 148 14.38 1.04 -26.13
CA GLY A 148 14.14 2.40 -25.61
C GLY A 148 12.72 2.95 -25.74
N GLY A 149 11.73 2.15 -26.13
CA GLY A 149 10.34 2.58 -26.21
C GLY A 149 9.38 1.71 -25.41
N SER A 150 9.60 1.51 -24.11
CA SER A 150 8.62 0.81 -23.26
C SER A 150 7.82 1.79 -22.40
N THR A 151 6.49 1.70 -22.54
CA THR A 151 5.50 2.03 -21.51
C THR A 151 5.35 0.90 -20.48
N GLU A 152 6.25 -0.09 -20.48
CA GLU A 152 6.24 -1.20 -19.52
C GLU A 152 7.64 -1.39 -18.96
N VAL A 153 7.79 -1.03 -17.68
CA VAL A 153 8.79 -1.56 -16.73
C VAL A 153 10.26 -1.20 -17.04
N PRO A 154 11.02 -0.64 -16.08
CA PRO A 154 12.46 -0.53 -16.23
C PRO A 154 13.07 -1.94 -16.28
N GLY A 155 13.82 -2.28 -17.33
CA GLY A 155 14.71 -3.45 -17.31
C GLY A 155 14.50 -4.51 -18.39
N SER A 156 14.35 -4.12 -19.66
CA SER A 156 14.45 -5.06 -20.77
C SER A 156 15.38 -4.50 -21.85
N GLY A 157 16.67 -4.73 -21.64
CA GLY A 157 17.71 -4.60 -22.65
C GLY A 157 18.84 -5.56 -22.29
N GLY A 158 19.35 -6.32 -23.26
CA GLY A 158 20.22 -7.48 -23.05
C GLY A 158 21.38 -7.18 -22.09
N ASN A 159 21.51 -7.98 -21.03
CA ASN A 159 22.41 -7.81 -19.86
C ASN A 159 21.96 -6.85 -18.76
N SER A 160 20.76 -6.27 -18.82
CA SER A 160 20.16 -5.59 -17.67
C SER A 160 19.49 -6.63 -16.77
N ALA A 161 19.89 -6.69 -15.50
CA ALA A 161 19.26 -7.56 -14.52
C ALA A 161 17.74 -7.33 -14.51
N PRO A 162 16.90 -8.38 -14.42
CA PRO A 162 15.45 -8.21 -14.34
C PRO A 162 15.13 -7.28 -13.17
N SER A 163 14.32 -6.24 -13.41
CA SER A 163 13.89 -5.36 -12.33
C SER A 163 13.15 -6.16 -11.27
N LEU A 164 13.52 -5.92 -10.01
CA LEU A 164 12.84 -6.51 -8.86
C LEU A 164 11.34 -6.20 -8.87
N ILE A 165 10.96 -5.03 -9.38
CA ILE A 165 9.57 -4.56 -9.48
C ILE A 165 9.18 -4.39 -10.94
N THR A 166 8.21 -5.18 -11.37
CA THR A 166 7.64 -5.22 -12.72
C THR A 166 6.27 -4.56 -12.82
N GLY A 167 5.71 -4.08 -11.71
CA GLY A 167 4.43 -3.37 -11.74
C GLY A 167 3.89 -3.06 -10.35
N ILE A 168 2.68 -2.51 -10.29
CA ILE A 168 1.98 -2.20 -9.04
C ILE A 168 0.63 -2.92 -9.05
N LYS A 169 0.30 -3.62 -7.97
CA LYS A 169 -1.03 -4.16 -7.71
C LYS A 169 -1.70 -3.35 -6.61
N THR A 170 -2.82 -2.72 -6.94
CA THR A 170 -3.66 -2.07 -5.94
C THR A 170 -4.59 -3.06 -5.25
N VAL A 171 -4.61 -3.06 -3.93
CA VAL A 171 -5.48 -3.92 -3.10
C VAL A 171 -6.44 -3.03 -2.32
N ASN A 172 -7.73 -3.11 -2.66
CA ASN A 172 -8.80 -2.32 -2.03
C ASN A 172 -9.87 -3.18 -1.33
N ILE A 173 -9.73 -4.51 -1.38
CA ILE A 173 -10.56 -5.50 -0.70
C ILE A 173 -9.67 -6.61 -0.14
N ASN A 174 -10.20 -7.46 0.74
CA ASN A 174 -9.48 -8.63 1.21
C ASN A 174 -9.01 -9.46 0.02
N THR A 175 -7.71 -9.76 -0.02
CA THR A 175 -7.07 -10.35 -1.20
C THR A 175 -6.05 -11.39 -0.77
N THR A 176 -6.13 -12.57 -1.36
CA THR A 176 -5.05 -13.55 -1.32
C THR A 176 -4.16 -13.34 -2.52
N LEU A 177 -2.86 -13.15 -2.29
CA LEU A 177 -1.88 -13.01 -3.36
C LEU A 177 -1.65 -14.35 -4.06
N VAL A 178 -1.42 -14.29 -5.36
CA VAL A 178 -1.17 -15.47 -6.22
C VAL A 178 0.16 -15.31 -6.97
N THR A 179 0.61 -16.37 -7.64
CA THR A 179 1.85 -16.38 -8.43
C THR A 179 1.90 -15.24 -9.47
N GLY A 180 0.76 -14.84 -10.05
CA GLY A 180 0.66 -13.71 -10.99
C GLY A 180 0.85 -12.32 -10.37
N ASP A 181 0.95 -12.22 -9.05
CA ASP A 181 1.22 -10.98 -8.32
C ASP A 181 2.71 -10.81 -8.00
N MET A 182 3.53 -11.84 -8.27
CA MET A 182 4.96 -11.79 -8.05
C MET A 182 5.62 -10.70 -8.91
N GLY A 183 6.67 -10.10 -8.36
CA GLY A 183 7.36 -8.97 -8.98
C GLY A 183 6.58 -7.66 -8.93
N LYS A 184 5.35 -7.63 -8.40
CA LYS A 184 4.60 -6.38 -8.23
C LYS A 184 4.80 -5.80 -6.84
N LEU A 185 4.85 -4.47 -6.77
CA LEU A 185 4.64 -3.74 -5.54
C LEU A 185 3.15 -3.81 -5.17
N ILE A 186 2.86 -4.24 -3.96
CA ILE A 186 1.50 -4.34 -3.44
C ILE A 186 1.16 -3.03 -2.73
N ASN A 187 0.34 -2.20 -3.37
CA ASN A 187 -0.15 -0.96 -2.78
C ASN A 187 -1.56 -1.20 -2.20
N ILE A 188 -1.66 -1.17 -0.89
CA ILE A 188 -2.92 -1.37 -0.19
C ILE A 188 -3.60 -0.02 -0.02
N ALA A 189 -4.85 0.09 -0.51
CA ALA A 189 -5.67 1.29 -0.51
C ALA A 189 -7.11 0.94 -0.11
N GLY A 190 -7.29 0.52 1.15
CA GLY A 190 -8.57 0.00 1.67
C GLY A 190 -9.65 1.05 1.94
N ASN A 191 -9.32 2.33 1.86
CA ASN A 191 -10.14 3.47 2.28
C ASN A 191 -10.66 3.26 3.73
N ASN A 192 -11.96 3.00 3.89
CA ASN A 192 -12.62 2.75 5.17
C ASN A 192 -12.71 1.26 5.53
N LEU A 193 -12.10 0.36 4.74
CA LEU A 193 -12.14 -1.08 4.96
C LEU A 193 -10.92 -1.54 5.78
N LYS A 194 -11.15 -2.55 6.62
CA LYS A 194 -10.08 -3.29 7.31
C LYS A 194 -9.62 -4.41 6.40
N ILE A 195 -8.58 -4.12 5.61
CA ILE A 195 -8.07 -5.07 4.62
C ILE A 195 -7.30 -6.18 5.30
N VAL A 196 -7.54 -7.40 4.84
CA VAL A 196 -6.72 -8.58 5.10
C VAL A 196 -6.04 -8.97 3.79
N LEU A 197 -4.71 -8.87 3.77
CA LEU A 197 -3.88 -9.40 2.69
C LEU A 197 -3.32 -10.74 3.14
N THR A 198 -3.67 -11.79 2.40
CA THR A 198 -3.15 -13.14 2.65
C THR A 198 -1.97 -13.39 1.72
N LEU A 199 -0.80 -13.66 2.29
CA LEU A 199 0.40 -14.08 1.56
C LEU A 199 0.14 -15.44 0.88
N PRO A 200 0.79 -15.74 -0.26
CA PRO A 200 0.61 -17.02 -0.92
C PRO A 200 1.17 -18.16 -0.05
N GLU A 201 0.79 -19.41 -0.37
CA GLU A 201 1.46 -20.57 0.24
C GLU A 201 2.91 -20.59 -0.25
N LEU A 202 3.87 -20.92 0.62
CA LEU A 202 5.29 -21.03 0.24
C LEU A 202 5.50 -21.99 -0.93
N SER A 203 4.71 -23.07 -1.03
CA SER A 203 4.79 -24.04 -2.11
C SER A 203 4.26 -23.53 -3.46
N ALA A 204 3.49 -22.45 -3.48
CA ALA A 204 2.89 -21.88 -4.68
C ALA A 204 3.81 -20.87 -5.38
N ILE A 205 4.93 -20.50 -4.75
CA ILE A 205 5.88 -19.52 -5.27
C ILE A 205 7.33 -20.01 -5.12
N PRO A 206 8.23 -19.69 -6.06
CA PRO A 206 9.67 -19.92 -5.92
C PRO A 206 10.25 -19.33 -4.63
N GLU A 207 11.21 -20.00 -4.02
CA GLU A 207 11.97 -19.48 -2.86
C GLU A 207 12.71 -18.18 -3.21
N ASN A 208 12.95 -17.32 -2.22
CA ASN A 208 13.62 -16.01 -2.35
C ASN A 208 12.84 -14.96 -3.15
N THR A 209 11.55 -15.17 -3.37
CA THR A 209 10.63 -14.19 -3.91
C THR A 209 10.39 -13.08 -2.88
N VAL A 210 10.66 -11.84 -3.30
CA VAL A 210 10.39 -10.64 -2.50
C VAL A 210 9.03 -10.07 -2.88
N ILE A 211 8.22 -9.75 -1.87
CA ILE A 211 6.94 -9.06 -2.01
C ILE A 211 7.01 -7.76 -1.19
N PRO A 212 7.16 -6.60 -1.86
CA PRO A 212 7.06 -5.30 -1.21
C PRO A 212 5.60 -4.89 -1.07
N ILE A 213 5.24 -4.47 0.13
CA ILE A 213 3.89 -4.08 0.52
C ILE A 213 3.95 -2.67 1.11
N GLU A 214 3.01 -1.82 0.72
CA GLU A 214 2.88 -0.45 1.24
C GLU A 214 1.43 -0.04 1.52
N THR A 215 1.25 0.92 2.41
CA THR A 215 -0.05 1.50 2.80
C THR A 215 -0.06 3.03 2.66
N MET A 216 0.61 3.56 1.63
CA MET A 216 0.93 5.00 1.48
C MET A 216 -0.29 5.89 1.30
N VAL A 217 -1.34 5.39 0.66
CA VAL A 217 -2.50 6.18 0.26
C VAL A 217 -3.79 5.49 0.64
N ASN A 218 -4.78 6.30 1.05
CA ASN A 218 -6.17 5.88 1.26
C ASN A 218 -6.34 4.68 2.21
N ASN A 219 -5.78 4.72 3.42
CA ASN A 219 -6.07 3.75 4.48
C ASN A 219 -6.47 4.46 5.77
N GLN A 220 -7.66 4.16 6.30
CA GLN A 220 -8.10 4.65 7.62
C GLN A 220 -7.78 3.69 8.76
N PHE A 221 -7.73 2.38 8.47
CA PHE A 221 -7.49 1.34 9.47
C PHE A 221 -6.18 0.61 9.22
N GLN A 222 -5.67 -0.05 10.27
CA GLN A 222 -4.52 -0.94 10.12
C GLN A 222 -4.87 -2.14 9.24
N THR A 223 -4.00 -2.46 8.30
CA THR A 223 -4.14 -3.63 7.43
C THR A 223 -3.53 -4.85 8.12
N THR A 224 -4.18 -6.00 7.98
CA THR A 224 -3.66 -7.28 8.45
C THR A 224 -2.95 -8.00 7.30
N ILE A 225 -1.67 -8.30 7.48
CA ILE A 225 -0.92 -9.22 6.62
C ILE A 225 -0.91 -10.57 7.31
N THR A 226 -1.41 -11.62 6.66
CA THR A 226 -1.52 -12.94 7.26
C THR A 226 -1.00 -14.02 6.31
N THR A 227 -0.61 -15.16 6.89
CA THR A 227 -0.15 -16.33 6.16
C THR A 227 -1.25 -17.39 6.07
N GLN A 228 -1.00 -18.40 5.25
CA GLN A 228 -1.83 -19.60 5.13
C GLN A 228 -0.96 -20.84 5.37
N GLY A 229 -1.59 -22.02 5.43
CA GLY A 229 -0.86 -23.28 5.59
C GLY A 229 -0.11 -23.45 6.93
N GLY A 230 -0.42 -22.64 7.95
CA GLY A 230 0.28 -22.66 9.24
C GLY A 230 1.69 -22.04 9.21
N GLN A 231 2.04 -21.34 8.14
CA GLN A 231 3.35 -20.68 7.98
C GLN A 231 3.48 -19.46 8.89
N PHE A 232 4.72 -19.08 9.21
CA PHE A 232 5.00 -17.90 10.02
C PHE A 232 5.62 -16.78 9.19
N ILE A 233 5.39 -15.56 9.66
CA ILE A 233 6.12 -14.34 9.33
C ILE A 233 7.15 -14.15 10.43
N TYR A 234 8.42 -14.35 10.10
CA TYR A 234 9.53 -14.07 10.99
C TYR A 234 9.81 -12.57 11.04
N PHE A 235 9.48 -11.98 12.17
CA PHE A 235 9.67 -10.56 12.41
C PHE A 235 10.04 -10.32 13.88
N ARG A 236 11.02 -9.43 14.13
CA ARG A 236 11.43 -9.02 15.48
C ARG A 236 11.80 -10.21 16.39
N GLY A 237 12.47 -11.22 15.83
CA GLY A 237 12.90 -12.41 16.55
C GLY A 237 11.77 -13.38 16.94
N THR A 238 10.58 -13.23 16.37
CA THR A 238 9.41 -14.07 16.66
C THR A 238 8.76 -14.56 15.36
N GLY A 239 8.19 -15.77 15.36
CA GLY A 239 7.32 -16.26 14.29
C GLY A 239 5.87 -15.85 14.54
N LEU A 240 5.28 -15.09 13.62
CA LEU A 240 3.94 -14.51 13.74
C LEU A 240 3.03 -15.05 12.63
N SER A 241 1.80 -15.43 12.92
CA SER A 241 0.82 -15.81 11.88
C SER A 241 0.23 -14.59 11.15
N LYS A 242 0.46 -13.40 11.70
CA LYS A 242 0.01 -12.12 11.15
C LYS A 242 0.86 -10.95 11.64
N VAL A 243 0.89 -9.89 10.84
CA VAL A 243 1.50 -8.60 11.16
C VAL A 243 0.54 -7.49 10.74
N TYR A 244 0.50 -6.38 11.50
CA TYR A 244 -0.33 -5.23 11.15
C TYR A 244 0.47 -4.05 10.64
N MET A 245 0.02 -3.49 9.53
CA MET A 245 0.56 -2.28 8.92
C MET A 245 -0.38 -1.11 9.22
N GLY A 246 0.15 -0.04 9.81
CA GLY A 246 -0.51 1.25 9.95
C GLY A 246 -0.57 2.01 8.63
N ARG A 247 -1.03 3.25 8.67
CA ARG A 247 -1.10 4.14 7.50
C ARG A 247 0.30 4.68 7.17
N GLY A 248 0.69 4.69 5.90
CA GLY A 248 1.97 5.23 5.46
C GLY A 248 3.18 4.38 5.85
N GLU A 249 3.00 3.06 5.93
CA GLU A 249 4.06 2.12 6.29
C GLU A 249 4.45 1.23 5.11
N VAL A 250 5.64 0.65 5.20
CA VAL A 250 6.20 -0.30 4.23
C VAL A 250 6.59 -1.57 4.96
N LEU A 251 6.37 -2.72 4.31
CA LEU A 251 6.80 -4.03 4.76
C LEU A 251 7.23 -4.84 3.54
N TRP A 252 8.47 -5.30 3.51
CA TRP A 252 8.94 -6.22 2.48
C TRP A 252 9.15 -7.58 3.10
N VAL A 253 8.52 -8.58 2.51
CA VAL A 253 8.65 -9.97 2.92
C VAL A 253 9.34 -10.77 1.83
N MET A 254 10.18 -11.72 2.22
CA MET A 254 10.82 -12.67 1.33
C MET A 254 10.47 -14.07 1.80
N ASN A 255 10.04 -14.96 0.90
CA ASN A 255 9.84 -16.34 1.30
C ASN A 255 11.18 -17.10 1.40
N GLY A 256 11.31 -17.91 2.43
CA GLY A 256 12.34 -18.93 2.56
C GLY A 256 11.72 -20.32 2.66
N ALA A 257 12.56 -21.34 2.89
CA ALA A 257 12.14 -22.73 3.03
C ALA A 257 11.07 -22.98 4.13
N ASP A 258 11.06 -22.18 5.19
CA ASP A 258 10.28 -22.43 6.41
C ASP A 258 9.29 -21.31 6.78
N GLY A 259 9.33 -20.16 6.10
CA GLY A 259 8.47 -19.03 6.43
C GLY A 259 8.74 -17.78 5.61
N TRP A 260 8.07 -16.71 6.02
CA TRP A 260 8.18 -15.37 5.43
C TRP A 260 9.10 -14.50 6.27
N TYR A 261 10.22 -14.08 5.72
CA TYR A 261 11.19 -13.23 6.40
C TYR A 261 10.90 -11.77 6.09
N VAL A 262 10.72 -10.95 7.12
CA VAL A 262 10.66 -9.49 6.92
C VAL A 262 12.08 -8.98 6.70
N ILE A 263 12.36 -8.50 5.49
CA ILE A 263 13.69 -8.00 5.09
C ILE A 263 13.79 -6.47 5.12
N ASN A 264 12.66 -5.77 5.08
CA ASN A 264 12.60 -4.32 5.23
C ASN A 264 11.26 -3.93 5.88
N ALA A 265 11.30 -2.97 6.79
CA ALA A 265 10.12 -2.42 7.42
C ALA A 265 10.32 -0.93 7.71
N TYR A 266 9.39 -0.09 7.25
CA TYR A 266 9.36 1.33 7.55
C TYR A 266 8.03 1.70 8.19
N GLY A 267 8.07 2.38 9.33
CA GLY A 267 6.90 2.70 10.14
C GLY A 267 7.24 2.66 11.62
N ASN A 268 6.23 2.74 12.49
CA ASN A 268 6.43 2.76 13.94
C ASN A 268 6.38 1.35 14.57
N TYR A 269 6.73 0.30 13.83
CA TYR A 269 6.71 -1.09 14.30
C TYR A 269 7.50 -1.33 15.60
N LEU A 270 8.61 -0.61 15.80
CA LEU A 270 9.48 -0.74 16.97
C LEU A 270 9.09 0.19 18.13
N ASP A 271 8.29 1.23 17.85
CA ASP A 271 7.96 2.31 18.79
C ASP A 271 6.47 2.28 19.19
N VAL A 272 5.78 1.15 18.94
CA VAL A 272 4.37 0.97 19.31
C VAL A 272 4.20 1.16 20.81
N GLY A 273 3.24 1.99 21.20
CA GLY A 273 2.92 2.25 22.61
C GLY A 273 3.84 3.23 23.32
N GLN A 274 4.87 3.76 22.64
CA GLN A 274 5.70 4.83 23.18
C GLN A 274 4.90 6.16 23.26
N PRO A 275 4.83 6.81 24.43
CA PRO A 275 4.30 8.16 24.53
C PRO A 275 5.22 9.16 23.82
N ILE A 276 4.64 10.04 23.01
CA ILE A 276 5.35 11.13 22.33
C ILE A 276 4.74 12.48 22.70
N MET A 277 5.56 13.52 22.70
CA MET A 277 5.11 14.90 22.86
C MET A 277 4.95 15.53 21.47
N GLY A 278 3.82 16.20 21.22
CA GLY A 278 3.56 16.84 19.93
C GLY A 278 2.47 17.91 20.04
N TYR A 279 2.39 18.76 19.00
CA TYR A 279 1.39 19.82 18.90
C TYR A 279 0.05 19.35 18.28
N THR A 280 0.06 18.20 17.61
CA THR A 280 -1.12 17.60 16.97
C THR A 280 -0.94 16.07 16.90
N THR A 281 -2.03 15.35 16.65
CA THR A 281 -1.99 13.93 16.36
C THR A 281 -1.29 13.68 15.03
N VAL A 282 -0.19 12.94 15.07
CA VAL A 282 0.54 12.51 13.86
C VAL A 282 0.05 11.13 13.40
N LEU A 283 0.48 10.69 12.22
CA LEU A 283 0.10 9.38 11.69
C LEU A 283 0.38 8.25 12.69
N ASN A 284 -0.56 7.30 12.77
CA ASN A 284 -0.47 6.12 13.63
C ASN A 284 -0.30 6.44 15.13
N THR A 285 -0.91 7.54 15.61
CA THR A 285 -0.94 7.91 17.03
C THR A 285 -2.34 8.18 17.54
N LEU A 286 -2.52 8.06 18.86
CA LEU A 286 -3.76 8.39 19.57
C LEU A 286 -3.43 9.34 20.72
N PRO A 287 -4.29 10.33 21.00
CA PRO A 287 -4.14 11.17 22.18
C PRO A 287 -4.39 10.31 23.43
N ALA A 288 -3.45 10.30 24.39
CA ALA A 288 -3.53 9.46 25.59
C ALA A 288 -4.44 10.08 26.66
N GLU A 289 -5.76 9.97 26.47
CA GLU A 289 -6.79 10.64 27.28
C GLU A 289 -7.76 9.67 27.99
N GLY A 290 -7.36 8.41 28.15
CA GLY A 290 -8.19 7.43 28.87
C GLY A 290 -9.38 6.88 28.09
N GLN A 291 -9.50 7.15 26.79
CA GLN A 291 -10.63 6.67 25.99
C GLN A 291 -10.62 5.15 25.78
N LEU A 292 -11.82 4.58 25.66
CA LEU A 292 -12.00 3.21 25.14
C LEU A 292 -11.84 3.22 23.63
N VAL A 293 -11.09 2.26 23.11
CA VAL A 293 -10.86 2.06 21.68
C VAL A 293 -11.10 0.60 21.30
N ASN A 294 -11.42 0.37 20.03
CA ASN A 294 -11.66 -0.97 19.52
C ASN A 294 -10.35 -1.70 19.26
N ARG A 295 -10.24 -2.96 19.71
CA ARG A 295 -9.11 -3.85 19.45
C ARG A 295 -8.87 -4.03 17.96
N ASP A 296 -9.94 -4.19 17.18
CA ASP A 296 -9.85 -4.38 15.73
C ASP A 296 -9.53 -3.10 14.95
N ALA A 297 -9.62 -1.92 15.56
CA ALA A 297 -9.20 -0.66 14.93
C ALA A 297 -7.72 -0.38 15.18
N TYR A 298 -7.20 -0.82 16.33
CA TYR A 298 -5.81 -0.64 16.75
C TYR A 298 -5.18 -1.97 17.20
N PRO A 299 -5.20 -3.01 16.36
CA PRO A 299 -4.78 -4.35 16.77
C PRO A 299 -3.31 -4.41 17.21
N ARG A 300 -2.43 -3.62 16.57
CA ARG A 300 -1.02 -3.56 16.95
C ARG A 300 -0.81 -2.93 18.33
N LEU A 301 -1.59 -1.90 18.66
CA LEU A 301 -1.54 -1.27 19.98
C LEU A 301 -2.12 -2.19 21.05
N TRP A 302 -3.16 -2.98 20.71
CA TRP A 302 -3.71 -3.98 21.62
C TRP A 302 -2.71 -5.11 21.91
N GLU A 303 -1.99 -5.61 20.90
CA GLU A 303 -0.90 -6.57 21.11
C GLU A 303 0.20 -6.00 22.01
N PHE A 304 0.58 -4.74 21.81
CA PHE A 304 1.50 -4.06 22.70
C PHE A 304 0.95 -3.98 24.14
N ALA A 305 -0.30 -3.57 24.33
CA ALA A 305 -0.91 -3.44 25.66
C ALA A 305 -0.90 -4.78 26.41
N GLN A 306 -1.17 -5.89 25.73
CA GLN A 306 -1.08 -7.24 26.32
C GLN A 306 0.33 -7.61 26.77
N SER A 307 1.36 -7.10 26.09
CA SER A 307 2.78 -7.30 26.47
C SER A 307 3.26 -6.34 27.57
N ALA A 308 2.48 -5.32 27.94
CA ALA A 308 2.90 -4.26 28.87
C ALA A 308 2.96 -4.72 30.35
N GLY A 309 2.67 -5.99 30.62
CA GLY A 309 2.77 -6.58 31.95
C GLY A 309 1.84 -5.90 32.95
N ALA A 310 2.40 -5.45 34.08
CA ALA A 310 1.63 -4.77 35.13
C ALA A 310 0.92 -3.50 34.63
N ALA A 311 1.40 -2.86 33.56
CA ALA A 311 0.74 -1.68 33.01
C ALA A 311 -0.59 -1.97 32.30
N LEU A 312 -0.99 -3.24 32.13
CA LEU A 312 -2.33 -3.62 31.72
C LEU A 312 -3.11 -4.16 32.93
N ILE A 313 -4.22 -3.49 33.26
CA ILE A 313 -5.06 -3.83 34.40
C ILE A 313 -6.51 -4.08 33.97
N GLN A 314 -7.31 -4.67 34.86
CA GLN A 314 -8.75 -4.79 34.65
C GLN A 314 -9.40 -3.41 34.51
N ASP A 315 -10.31 -3.23 33.55
CA ASP A 315 -10.97 -1.94 33.34
C ASP A 315 -11.79 -1.50 34.55
N SER A 316 -12.32 -2.44 35.33
CA SER A 316 -12.99 -2.15 36.61
C SER A 316 -12.03 -1.55 37.64
N LEU A 317 -10.79 -2.04 37.73
CA LEU A 317 -9.76 -1.47 38.60
C LEU A 317 -9.35 -0.09 38.09
N TRP A 318 -9.19 0.07 36.77
CA TRP A 318 -8.95 1.38 36.17
C TRP A 318 -10.05 2.34 36.63
N GLN A 319 -11.32 2.03 36.41
CA GLN A 319 -12.43 2.91 36.79
C GLN A 319 -12.59 3.13 38.30
N SER A 320 -12.14 2.21 39.16
CA SER A 320 -12.33 2.28 40.61
C SER A 320 -11.69 3.47 41.32
N ASP A 321 -10.59 4.01 40.76
CA ASP A 321 -9.87 5.15 41.33
C ASP A 321 -9.61 6.17 40.22
N ALA A 322 -10.07 7.41 40.43
CA ALA A 322 -9.99 8.50 39.45
C ALA A 322 -8.56 8.94 39.09
N VAL A 323 -7.52 8.44 39.77
CA VAL A 323 -6.16 8.97 39.71
C VAL A 323 -5.13 7.85 39.64
N THR A 324 -5.15 6.90 40.57
CA THR A 324 -4.06 5.94 40.85
C THR A 324 -3.65 5.10 39.64
N TYR A 325 -4.63 4.67 38.84
CA TYR A 325 -4.46 3.71 37.75
C TYR A 325 -4.59 4.32 36.35
N ARG A 326 -4.78 5.64 36.26
CA ARG A 326 -5.11 6.34 35.01
C ARG A 326 -4.02 6.19 33.95
N GLY A 327 -2.75 6.06 34.35
CA GLY A 327 -1.63 5.85 33.43
C GLY A 327 -1.48 4.42 32.89
N CYS A 328 -2.32 3.47 33.32
CA CYS A 328 -2.33 2.09 32.83
C CYS A 328 -3.28 1.90 31.64
N PHE A 329 -3.02 0.87 30.83
CA PHE A 329 -4.03 0.32 29.91
C PHE A 329 -5.10 -0.43 30.70
N GLY A 330 -6.33 -0.38 30.22
CA GLY A 330 -7.47 -1.16 30.74
C GLY A 330 -7.88 -2.26 29.78
N THR A 331 -8.32 -3.41 30.30
CA THR A 331 -8.81 -4.55 29.49
C THR A 331 -10.08 -4.25 28.69
N GLY A 332 -10.72 -3.09 28.90
CA GLY A 332 -12.00 -2.72 28.31
C GLY A 332 -13.13 -3.65 28.77
N ASP A 333 -13.99 -4.03 27.84
CA ASP A 333 -15.06 -5.01 28.05
C ASP A 333 -14.59 -6.47 28.10
N GLY A 334 -13.27 -6.71 27.96
CA GLY A 334 -12.70 -8.06 27.92
C GLY A 334 -12.78 -8.75 26.55
N ALA A 335 -13.54 -8.23 25.59
CA ALA A 335 -13.81 -8.86 24.31
C ALA A 335 -13.32 -8.03 23.11
N VAL A 336 -13.91 -6.85 22.88
CA VAL A 336 -13.76 -6.07 21.64
C VAL A 336 -13.10 -4.71 21.87
N THR A 337 -13.07 -4.21 23.10
CA THR A 337 -12.47 -2.93 23.44
C THR A 337 -11.27 -3.07 24.38
N PHE A 338 -10.46 -2.01 24.44
CA PHE A 338 -9.48 -1.80 25.49
C PHE A 338 -9.34 -0.30 25.74
N ARG A 339 -8.85 0.06 26.92
CA ARG A 339 -8.65 1.45 27.31
C ARG A 339 -7.18 1.82 27.23
N ILE A 340 -6.88 2.97 26.65
CA ILE A 340 -5.53 3.51 26.66
C ILE A 340 -5.27 4.36 27.92
N PRO A 341 -4.01 4.64 28.29
CA PRO A 341 -3.69 5.52 29.40
C PRO A 341 -4.31 6.92 29.26
N ASP A 342 -4.64 7.54 30.38
CA ASP A 342 -4.84 8.98 30.52
C ASP A 342 -3.58 9.59 31.15
N LEU A 343 -2.83 10.35 30.35
CA LEU A 343 -1.58 10.99 30.78
C LEU A 343 -1.74 12.49 31.03
N ARG A 344 -2.95 13.03 30.84
CA ARG A 344 -3.20 14.48 30.92
C ARG A 344 -2.90 15.00 32.32
N GLY A 345 -2.29 16.19 32.38
CA GLY A 345 -2.03 16.88 33.64
C GLY A 345 -1.01 16.21 34.58
N THR A 346 -0.24 15.23 34.11
CA THR A 346 0.81 14.54 34.89
C THR A 346 2.18 14.72 34.23
N PHE A 347 3.24 14.71 35.06
CA PHE A 347 4.62 14.65 34.56
C PHE A 347 5.06 13.19 34.37
N PRO A 348 5.89 12.88 33.36
CA PRO A 348 6.55 11.58 33.32
C PRO A 348 7.65 11.52 34.40
N ARG A 349 7.66 10.46 35.20
CA ARG A 349 8.76 10.16 36.13
C ARG A 349 9.21 8.72 35.93
N PHE A 350 10.52 8.50 35.88
CA PHE A 350 11.04 7.15 35.85
C PHE A 350 10.83 6.44 37.18
N GLN A 351 10.43 5.18 37.12
CA GLN A 351 10.21 4.35 38.29
C GLN A 351 11.55 4.04 38.99
N ASP A 352 11.57 4.15 40.32
CA ASP A 352 12.77 3.93 41.12
C ASP A 352 13.32 2.50 41.05
N ARG A 353 12.43 1.51 40.95
CA ARG A 353 12.75 0.07 40.82
C ARG A 353 13.78 -0.44 41.85
N GLY A 354 13.76 0.11 43.07
CA GLY A 354 14.61 -0.36 44.17
C GLY A 354 15.94 0.37 44.32
N ARG A 355 16.16 1.46 43.57
CA ARG A 355 17.33 2.35 43.76
C ARG A 355 17.24 3.17 45.07
N ALA A 356 16.07 3.18 45.71
CA ALA A 356 15.79 3.85 46.98
C ALA A 356 15.95 5.39 46.93
N LEU A 357 15.76 6.00 45.76
CA LEU A 357 15.67 7.45 45.58
C LEU A 357 14.25 7.96 45.78
N GLU A 358 13.24 7.19 45.39
CA GLU A 358 11.83 7.51 45.67
C GLU A 358 11.52 7.26 47.16
N LYS A 359 11.42 8.35 47.93
CA LYS A 359 11.19 8.27 49.38
C LYS A 359 9.71 8.18 49.74
N ASN A 360 8.82 8.56 48.82
CA ASN A 360 7.38 8.44 48.98
C ASN A 360 6.80 7.52 47.89
N PRO A 361 6.86 6.19 48.06
CA PRO A 361 6.51 5.26 47.00
C PRO A 361 5.04 5.38 46.60
N ARG A 362 4.76 5.20 45.31
CA ARG A 362 3.39 5.13 44.78
C ARG A 362 2.58 3.99 45.41
N THR A 363 1.28 4.23 45.61
CA THR A 363 0.30 3.18 45.95
C THR A 363 0.34 2.04 44.92
N TYR A 364 0.43 2.41 43.64
CA TYR A 364 0.67 1.47 42.55
C TYR A 364 2.10 1.66 42.01
N ASN A 365 3.05 0.93 42.58
CA ASN A 365 4.47 1.02 42.20
C ASN A 365 4.79 0.15 40.98
N ASN A 366 4.16 0.46 39.85
CA ASN A 366 4.37 -0.15 38.54
C ASN A 366 4.24 0.93 37.45
N PRO A 367 4.66 0.65 36.20
CA PRO A 367 4.44 1.58 35.10
C PRO A 367 2.95 1.92 34.93
N GLY A 368 2.65 3.20 34.70
CA GLY A 368 1.30 3.73 34.68
C GLY A 368 0.75 4.16 36.05
N GLY A 369 1.45 3.84 37.14
CA GLY A 369 1.06 4.27 38.49
C GLY A 369 1.25 5.77 38.72
N TYR A 370 0.29 6.37 39.39
CA TYR A 370 0.32 7.78 39.77
C TYR A 370 1.01 8.04 41.11
N GLN A 371 1.69 9.17 41.21
CA GLN A 371 2.19 9.77 42.44
C GLN A 371 1.64 11.20 42.57
N ALA A 372 1.12 11.56 43.74
CA ALA A 372 0.65 12.91 44.02
C ALA A 372 1.83 13.91 44.13
N ASP A 373 1.52 15.18 43.92
CA ASP A 373 2.41 16.26 44.31
C ASP A 373 2.52 16.36 45.82
N LEU A 374 3.70 16.77 46.28
CA LEU A 374 4.04 16.85 47.68
C LEU A 374 5.12 17.91 47.87
N VAL A 375 4.97 18.71 48.92
CA VAL A 375 6.04 19.61 49.36
C VAL A 375 6.82 18.89 50.45
N GLY A 376 8.11 18.65 50.20
CA GLY A 376 9.00 18.01 51.15
C GLY A 376 9.15 18.82 52.44
N PRO A 377 9.77 18.22 53.47
CA PRO A 377 9.95 18.85 54.76
C PRO A 377 10.90 20.03 54.60
N HIS A 378 10.48 21.20 55.09
CA HIS A 378 11.30 22.40 55.13
C HIS A 378 10.95 23.19 56.40
N ASN A 379 11.88 24.02 56.86
CA ASN A 379 11.71 24.88 58.02
C ASN A 379 11.86 26.36 57.63
N HIS A 380 11.18 27.22 58.38
CA HIS A 380 11.39 28.66 58.32
C HIS A 380 11.90 29.08 59.69
N PRO A 381 13.20 29.41 59.84
CA PRO A 381 13.69 29.97 61.08
C PRO A 381 13.05 31.35 61.26
N PHE A 382 12.17 31.48 62.24
CA PHE A 382 11.66 32.77 62.66
C PHE A 382 12.54 33.29 63.79
N ASP A 383 13.36 34.28 63.48
CA ASP A 383 14.02 35.07 64.52
C ASP A 383 12.97 36.01 65.10
N ILE A 384 12.52 35.73 66.32
CA ILE A 384 11.80 36.72 67.11
C ILE A 384 12.88 37.69 67.59
N PRO A 385 13.04 38.91 67.03
CA PRO A 385 13.89 39.88 67.68
C PRO A 385 13.30 40.05 69.08
N THR A 386 14.11 39.85 70.11
CA THR A 386 13.76 40.23 71.47
C THR A 386 13.24 41.67 71.39
N GLN A 387 11.93 41.85 71.50
CA GLN A 387 11.37 43.19 71.54
C GLN A 387 11.97 43.81 72.80
N GLN A 388 12.83 44.80 72.62
CA GLN A 388 13.36 45.57 73.73
C GLN A 388 12.12 46.07 74.48
N GLY A 389 11.91 45.57 75.71
CA GLY A 389 10.79 46.02 76.52
C GLY A 389 10.84 47.55 76.54
N GLN A 390 9.82 48.20 75.96
CA GLN A 390 9.72 49.63 76.09
C GLN A 390 9.40 49.87 77.56
N SER A 391 10.39 50.43 78.26
CA SER A 391 10.16 50.91 79.61
C SER A 391 9.03 51.95 79.57
N ASP A 392 8.01 51.76 80.38
CA ASP A 392 6.95 52.75 80.59
C ASP A 392 7.40 53.87 81.54
N ASN A 393 8.66 53.84 82.01
CA ASN A 393 9.18 54.77 83.00
C ASN A 393 10.63 55.21 82.72
N ALA A 394 10.91 56.51 82.84
CA ALA A 394 12.20 57.12 82.49
C ALA A 394 13.41 56.66 83.35
N ASN A 395 13.18 55.83 84.38
CA ASN A 395 14.22 55.33 85.30
C ASN A 395 14.53 53.82 85.16
N ASP A 396 13.88 53.10 84.25
CA ASP A 396 14.20 51.69 84.03
C ASP A 396 15.42 51.58 83.08
N ARG A 397 16.57 51.19 83.63
CA ARG A 397 17.70 50.81 82.77
C ARG A 397 17.33 49.48 82.13
N THR A 398 17.24 49.44 80.81
CA THR A 398 17.05 48.19 80.06
C THR A 398 18.13 47.19 80.44
N VAL A 399 17.81 46.26 81.35
CA VAL A 399 18.66 45.11 81.63
C VAL A 399 18.39 44.14 80.49
N MET A 400 19.33 44.00 79.56
CA MET A 400 19.36 42.81 78.72
C MET A 400 19.62 41.64 79.65
N VAL A 401 18.56 40.91 80.01
CA VAL A 401 18.72 39.55 80.53
C VAL A 401 19.30 38.75 79.37
N PRO A 402 20.49 38.14 79.50
CA PRO A 402 20.96 37.18 78.52
C PRO A 402 19.95 36.03 78.53
N GLY A 403 19.05 36.02 77.55
CA GLY A 403 18.01 35.01 77.44
C GLY A 403 18.67 33.65 77.25
N THR A 404 18.70 32.86 78.31
CA THR A 404 18.86 31.42 78.21
C THR A 404 17.64 30.86 77.51
N THR A 405 17.88 29.94 76.59
CA THR A 405 16.92 29.24 75.70
C THR A 405 16.24 30.07 74.61
N HIS A 406 16.76 29.91 73.38
CA HIS A 406 16.04 30.25 72.15
C HIS A 406 14.66 29.57 72.18
N GLY A 407 13.61 30.38 72.32
CA GLY A 407 12.23 29.94 72.33
C GLY A 407 11.86 29.34 70.97
N ASN A 408 11.49 28.06 71.02
CA ASN A 408 10.74 27.28 70.03
C ASN A 408 10.59 27.91 68.63
N THR A 409 11.34 27.36 67.66
CA THR A 409 11.12 27.57 66.22
C THR A 409 9.65 27.34 65.89
N GLY A 410 8.92 28.41 65.59
CA GLY A 410 7.56 28.33 65.08
C GLY A 410 7.57 27.56 63.76
N ASN A 411 7.26 26.27 63.81
CA ASN A 411 7.17 25.43 62.63
C ASN A 411 5.89 25.82 61.90
N THR A 412 5.97 26.55 60.78
CA THR A 412 4.84 26.62 59.86
C THR A 412 4.64 25.21 59.33
N GLY A 413 3.49 24.62 59.63
CA GLY A 413 3.17 23.20 59.48
C GLY A 413 3.94 22.49 58.35
N THR A 414 4.78 21.58 58.78
CA THR A 414 5.37 20.44 58.07
C THR A 414 4.84 20.23 56.66
N GLY A 415 5.71 20.42 55.65
CA GLY A 415 5.58 19.63 54.44
C GLY A 415 5.41 18.16 54.83
N ILE A 416 4.28 17.55 54.46
CA ILE A 416 4.01 16.15 54.74
C ILE A 416 4.83 15.32 53.77
N GLY A 417 5.72 14.45 54.24
CA GLY A 417 6.47 13.50 53.39
C GLY A 417 7.98 13.63 53.43
N LEU A 418 8.65 12.74 52.70
CA LEU A 418 10.11 12.56 52.74
C LEU A 418 10.84 13.15 51.51
N GLU A 419 10.08 13.61 50.51
CA GLU A 419 10.60 14.20 49.26
C GLU A 419 9.61 15.24 48.72
N THR A 420 10.13 16.23 47.97
CA THR A 420 9.29 17.11 47.14
C THR A 420 9.01 16.42 45.82
N THR A 421 7.74 16.33 45.42
CA THR A 421 7.30 15.67 44.19
C THR A 421 6.31 16.53 43.42
N VAL A 422 6.33 16.40 42.10
CA VAL A 422 5.23 16.84 41.23
C VAL A 422 4.28 15.67 41.00
N LYS A 423 3.01 15.95 40.69
CA LYS A 423 2.08 14.92 40.24
C LYS A 423 2.61 14.22 39.00
N ASN A 424 2.81 12.91 39.07
CA ASN A 424 3.52 12.20 38.01
C ASN A 424 3.00 10.79 37.77
N THR A 425 3.27 10.29 36.56
CA THR A 425 2.98 8.92 36.13
C THR A 425 4.30 8.17 35.93
N ALA A 426 4.36 6.94 36.44
CA ALA A 426 5.55 6.10 36.38
C ALA A 426 5.81 5.53 34.97
N PHE A 427 7.05 5.62 34.50
CA PHE A 427 7.56 4.95 33.31
C PHE A 427 8.85 4.18 33.62
N ILE A 428 9.15 3.17 32.81
CA ILE A 428 10.48 2.53 32.87
C ILE A 428 11.45 3.35 32.03
N ALA A 429 12.62 3.66 32.58
CA ALA A 429 13.72 4.22 31.80
C ALA A 429 14.28 3.13 30.87
N LEU A 430 14.06 3.28 29.57
CA LEU A 430 14.52 2.34 28.54
C LEU A 430 15.52 3.04 27.63
N ILE A 431 16.56 2.30 27.22
CA ILE A 431 17.54 2.71 26.21
C ILE A 431 17.36 1.75 25.04
N LYS A 432 17.21 2.29 23.82
CA LYS A 432 17.11 1.46 22.61
C LYS A 432 18.43 0.72 22.41
N VAL A 433 18.35 -0.58 22.14
CA VAL A 433 19.50 -1.46 21.82
C VAL A 433 19.43 -1.95 20.39
#